data_AF-A0A7U9J8Z2-F1
#
_entry.id   AF-A0A7U9J8Z2-F1
#
_cell.length_a   1.000
_cell.length_b   1.000
_cell.length_c   1.000
_cell.angle_alpha   90.00
_cell.angle_beta   90.00
_cell.angle_gamma   90.00
#
_symmetry.space_group_name_H-M   'P 1'
#
loop_
_entity.id
_entity.type
_entity.pdbx_description
1 polymer ?
#
loop_
_entity_poly.entity_id
_entity_poly.type
_entity_poly.pdbx_seq_one_letter_code
_entity_poly.pdbx_strand_id
1 'polypeptide(L)' 'MKIAVHVYECESCEVLFAVSQDFEEQHLVQCPVCGSDKALQEVSTGELHIQRKQQLLVVPVGKTNIFEFLG' A
#
# COMPACT_ATOMS: atom_id res chain seq x y z
N MET A 1 -0.05 6.19 9.37
CA MET A 1 1.39 6.36 9.12
C MET A 1 1.55 6.79 7.67
N LYS A 2 2.46 7.72 7.37
CA LYS A 2 2.77 8.16 6.01
C LYS A 2 4.16 7.66 5.63
N ILE A 3 4.33 7.16 4.41
CA ILE A 3 5.61 6.68 3.87
C ILE A 3 5.81 7.32 2.51
N ALA A 4 6.96 7.96 2.28
CA ALA A 4 7.32 8.47 0.96
C ALA A 4 7.71 7.28 0.06
N VAL A 5 7.21 7.24 -1.17
CA VAL A 5 7.41 6.11 -2.09
C VAL A 5 7.76 6.57 -3.51
N HIS A 6 8.54 5.74 -4.21
CA HIS A 6 8.61 5.71 -5.67
C HIS A 6 7.60 4.70 -6.20
N VAL A 7 6.92 5.02 -7.30
CA VAL A 7 5.98 4.12 -7.97
C VAL A 7 6.63 3.62 -9.25
N TYR A 8 6.71 2.31 -9.37
CA TYR A 8 7.24 1.62 -10.53
C TYR A 8 6.12 0.91 -11.29
N GLU A 9 6.22 0.95 -12.61
CA GLU A 9 5.42 0.17 -13.55
C GLU A 9 6.32 -0.92 -14.16
N CYS A 10 5.82 -2.15 -14.21
CA CYS A 10 6.42 -3.20 -15.02
C CYS A 10 5.55 -3.45 -16.25
N GLU A 11 6.00 -2.99 -17.42
CA GLU A 11 5.23 -3.12 -18.67
C GLU A 11 4.98 -4.59 -19.06
N SER A 12 5.94 -5.48 -18.75
CA SER A 12 5.80 -6.91 -19.06
C SER A 12 4.76 -7.64 -18.23
N CYS A 13 4.49 -7.16 -17.00
CA CYS A 13 3.54 -7.79 -16.09
C CYS A 13 2.28 -6.95 -15.86
N GLU A 14 2.18 -5.79 -16.52
CA GLU A 14 1.09 -4.81 -16.37
C GLU A 14 0.77 -4.52 -14.89
N VAL A 15 1.82 -4.37 -14.06
CA VAL A 15 1.69 -4.17 -12.61
C VAL A 15 2.35 -2.86 -12.19
N LEU A 16 1.64 -2.14 -11.32
CA LEU A 16 2.13 -0.95 -10.62
C LEU A 16 2.38 -1.29 -9.15
N PHE A 17 3.52 -0.88 -8.62
CA PHE A 17 3.85 -1.08 -7.21
C PHE A 17 4.69 0.06 -6.65
N ALA A 18 4.62 0.23 -5.33
CA ALA A 18 5.29 1.29 -4.61
C ALA A 18 6.45 0.75 -3.78
N VAL A 19 7.59 1.43 -3.81
CA VAL A 19 8.79 1.12 -3.03
C VAL A 19 9.11 2.32 -2.15
N SER A 20 9.44 2.08 -0.88
CA SER A 20 9.84 3.15 0.05
C SER A 20 11.03 3.93 -0.50
N GLN A 21 11.00 5.27 -0.39
CA GLN A 21 12.15 6.10 -0.75
C GLN A 21 13.36 5.84 0.16
N ASP A 22 13.10 5.43 1.41
CA ASP A 22 14.14 5.07 2.39
C ASP A 22 14.86 3.75 2.08
N PHE A 23 14.50 3.08 0.97
CA PHE A 23 15.18 1.86 0.54
C PHE A 23 16.55 2.22 -0.04
N GLU A 24 17.64 1.90 0.68
CA GLU A 24 19.01 2.30 0.28
C GLU A 24 19.46 1.72 -1.06
N GLU A 25 18.91 0.58 -1.46
CA GLU A 25 19.31 -0.17 -2.65
C GLU A 25 18.27 -0.05 -3.78
N GLN A 26 17.74 1.16 -4.06
CA GLN A 26 16.75 1.37 -5.14
C GLN A 26 17.16 0.82 -6.50
N HIS A 27 18.46 0.72 -6.77
CA HIS A 27 19.01 0.13 -7.99
C HIS A 27 18.80 -1.39 -8.10
N LEU A 28 18.38 -2.06 -7.02
CA LEU A 28 18.05 -3.50 -6.98
C LEU A 28 16.55 -3.77 -7.05
N VAL A 29 15.72 -2.75 -7.28
CA VAL A 29 14.27 -2.93 -7.40
C VAL A 29 13.97 -3.81 -8.61
N GLN A 30 13.19 -4.86 -8.36
CA GLN A 30 12.74 -5.81 -9.36
C GLN A 30 11.22 -5.88 -9.35
N CYS A 31 10.63 -6.26 -10.49
CA CYS A 31 9.21 -6.54 -10.56
C CYS A 31 8.85 -7.69 -9.61
N PRO A 32 7.88 -7.53 -8.69
CA PRO A 32 7.52 -8.57 -7.73
C PRO A 32 6.84 -9.78 -8.37
N VAL A 33 6.45 -9.70 -9.65
CA VAL A 33 5.78 -10.78 -10.39
C VAL A 33 6.79 -11.63 -11.17
N CYS A 34 7.65 -11.00 -11.97
CA CYS A 34 8.60 -11.72 -12.83
C CYS A 34 10.04 -11.74 -12.32
N GLY A 35 10.36 -10.97 -11.27
CA GLY A 35 11.71 -10.86 -10.72
C GLY A 35 12.72 -10.15 -11.62
N SER A 36 12.26 -9.47 -12.67
CA SER A 36 13.13 -8.72 -13.60
C SER A 36 12.99 -7.22 -13.42
N ASP A 37 14.08 -6.52 -13.69
CA ASP A 37 14.24 -5.06 -13.77
C ASP A 37 14.16 -4.53 -15.21
N LYS A 38 14.23 -5.40 -16.22
CA LYS A 38 14.40 -5.01 -17.63
C LYS A 38 13.25 -4.20 -18.23
N ALA A 39 12.04 -4.43 -17.73
CA ALA A 39 10.83 -3.75 -18.17
C ALA A 39 10.24 -2.86 -17.06
N LEU A 40 11.10 -2.40 -16.14
CA LEU A 40 10.71 -1.59 -15.00
C LEU A 40 10.94 -0.11 -15.29
N GLN A 41 9.93 0.72 -15.02
CA GLN A 41 10.02 2.16 -15.17
C GLN A 41 9.48 2.85 -13.92
N GLU A 42 10.21 3.83 -13.39
CA GLU A 42 9.65 4.73 -12.38
C GLU A 42 8.70 5.72 -13.07
N VAL A 43 7.45 5.77 -12.62
CA VAL A 43 6.39 6.57 -13.25
C VAL A 43 5.97 7.76 -12.39
N SER A 44 6.16 7.70 -11.08
CA SER A 44 5.85 8.82 -10.18
C SER A 44 6.46 8.65 -8.79
N THR A 45 6.42 9.72 -8.00
CA THR A 45 6.63 9.68 -6.55
C THR A 45 5.33 10.01 -5.82
N GLY A 46 5.17 9.52 -4.59
CA GLY A 46 3.95 9.73 -3.82
C GLY A 46 4.07 9.46 -2.33
N GLU A 47 2.94 9.58 -1.63
CA GLU A 47 2.80 9.23 -0.20
C GLU A 47 1.86 8.03 -0.04
N LEU A 48 2.35 6.94 0.55
CA LEU A 48 1.51 5.81 0.97
C LEU A 48 0.91 6.09 2.34
N HIS A 49 -0.42 6.18 2.40
CA HIS A 49 -1.17 6.38 3.63
C HIS A 49 -1.65 5.04 4.19
N ILE A 50 -0.91 4.49 5.16
CA ILE A 50 -1.36 3.28 5.87
C ILE A 50 -2.34 3.71 6.97
N GLN A 51 -3.62 3.47 6.71
CA GLN A 51 -4.67 3.55 7.72
C GLN A 51 -4.78 2.19 8.41
N ARG A 52 -4.61 2.19 9.74
CA ARG A 52 -4.95 1.01 10.55
C ARG A 52 -6.44 0.77 10.31
N LYS A 53 -6.84 -0.45 9.91
CA LYS A 53 -8.26 -0.83 9.94
C LYS A 53 -8.77 -0.49 11.34
N GLN A 54 -9.66 0.50 11.44
CA GLN A 54 -10.43 0.70 12.66
C GLN A 54 -11.06 -0.65 12.99
N GLN A 55 -11.00 -1.06 14.27
CA GLN A 55 -11.75 -2.23 14.71
C GLN A 55 -13.16 -2.09 14.16
N LEU A 56 -13.57 -3.01 13.30
CA LEU A 56 -14.96 -3.11 12.86
C LEU A 56 -15.78 -3.26 14.13
N LEU A 57 -16.46 -2.19 14.53
CA LEU A 57 -17.50 -2.25 15.55
C LEU A 57 -18.63 -3.06 14.94
N VAL A 58 -18.56 -4.39 15.09
CA VAL A 58 -19.64 -5.29 14.71
C VAL A 58 -20.75 -5.10 15.73
N VAL A 59 -21.73 -4.27 15.37
CA VAL A 59 -22.94 -4.13 16.19
C VAL A 59 -23.82 -5.36 15.93
N PRO A 60 -24.18 -6.16 16.96
CA PRO A 60 -25.04 -7.32 16.80
C PRO A 60 -26.39 -6.92 16.18
N VAL A 61 -26.94 -7.80 15.34
CA VAL A 61 -28.27 -7.61 14.72
C VAL A 61 -29.31 -7.35 15.82
N GLY A 62 -29.95 -6.18 15.76
CA GLY A 62 -30.97 -5.77 16.73
C GLY A 62 -30.56 -4.65 17.69
N LYS A 63 -29.29 -4.23 17.73
CA LYS A 63 -28.86 -3.02 18.43
C LYS A 63 -28.47 -1.95 17.41
N THR A 64 -29.12 -0.78 17.45
CA THR A 64 -28.84 0.35 16.53
C THR A 64 -28.10 1.49 17.21
N ASN A 65 -27.94 1.45 18.54
CA ASN A 65 -27.35 2.54 19.31
C ASN A 65 -25.91 2.20 19.73
N ILE A 66 -24.94 2.81 19.04
CA ILE A 66 -23.51 2.62 19.31
C ILE A 66 -23.07 3.20 20.66
N PHE A 67 -23.85 4.15 21.22
CA PHE A 67 -23.54 4.79 22.50
C PHE A 67 -23.83 3.89 23.71
N GLU A 68 -24.58 2.79 23.56
CA GLU A 68 -24.81 1.81 24.63
C GLU A 68 -23.62 0.86 24.86
N PHE A 69 -22.66 0.82 23.94
CA PHE A 69 -21.51 -0.12 23.98
C PHE A 69 -20.22 0.50 24.53
N LEU A 70 -20.15 1.83 24.65
CA LEU A 70 -18.93 2.56 25.01
C LEU A 70 -18.94 3.02 26.49
N GLY A 71 -19.66 2.30 27.35
CA GLY A 71 -19.72 2.56 28.80
C GLY A 71 -18.37 2.42 29.50
#